data_AF-A0A3D0IA57-F1
#
_entry.id   AF-A0A3D0IA57-F1
#
_cell.length_a   1.000
_cell.length_b   1.000
_cell.length_c   1.000
_cell.angle_alpha   90.00
_cell.angle_beta   90.00
_cell.angle_gamma   90.00
#
_symmetry.space_group_name_H-M   'P 1'
#
loop_
_entity.id
_entity.type
_entity.pdbx_description
1 polymer ?
#
loop_
_entity_poly.entity_id
_entity_poly.type
_entity_poly.pdbx_seq_one_letter_code
_entity_poly.pdbx_strand_id
1 'polypeptide(L)'
;MTRLKQAAEQVEEARRIADAIIDTVREPLLVLDRNLRVVRPNRSFCRTFQVLPTNIEGQPLYELGHGQWNIPKLKELLEQVLPQNQNFEDFEVEHDFPQIGHRRMLLNARRVLHDAGGEPAMILLAIEDVTDHPSPSGPAGSGAA
;
A
#
# COMPACT_ATOMS: atom_id res chain seq x y z
N MET A 1 9.82 13.19 -36.17
CA MET A 1 10.33 12.66 -34.88
C MET A 1 10.71 11.19 -35.07
N THR A 2 11.84 10.75 -34.53
CA THR A 2 12.32 9.36 -34.60
C THR A 2 11.48 8.47 -33.68
N ARG A 3 11.22 7.19 -34.05
CA ARG A 3 10.40 6.25 -33.26
C ARG A 3 10.78 6.15 -31.77
N LEU A 4 12.07 6.32 -31.45
CA LEU A 4 12.58 6.36 -30.07
C LEU A 4 11.99 7.51 -29.24
N LYS A 5 11.81 8.70 -29.85
CA LYS A 5 11.22 9.85 -29.16
C LYS A 5 9.74 9.63 -28.87
N GLN A 6 9.00 9.06 -29.83
CA GLN A 6 7.59 8.75 -29.65
C GLN A 6 7.37 7.69 -28.57
N ALA A 7 8.21 6.65 -28.53
CA ALA A 7 8.14 5.64 -27.48
C ALA A 7 8.42 6.23 -26.09
N ALA A 8 9.44 7.09 -25.96
CA ALA A 8 9.75 7.75 -24.69
C ALA A 8 8.62 8.67 -24.21
N GLU A 9 8.01 9.44 -25.11
CA GLU A 9 6.86 10.30 -24.78
C GLU A 9 5.64 9.50 -24.31
N GLN A 10 5.36 8.36 -24.95
CA GLN A 10 4.26 7.49 -24.52
C GLN A 10 4.48 6.90 -23.13
N VAL A 11 5.72 6.52 -22.80
CA VAL A 11 6.08 6.02 -21.47
C VAL A 11 5.92 7.11 -20.41
N GLU A 12 6.43 8.32 -20.68
CA GLU A 12 6.26 9.44 -19.74
C GLU A 12 4.79 9.85 -19.56
N GLU A 13 3.98 9.79 -20.61
CA GLU A 13 2.55 10.05 -20.50
C GLU A 13 1.84 9.00 -19.63
N ALA A 14 2.09 7.72 -19.88
CA ALA A 14 1.53 6.64 -19.08
C ALA A 14 1.94 6.76 -17.60
N ARG A 15 3.20 7.12 -17.34
CA ARG A 15 3.70 7.35 -15.98
C ARG A 15 2.98 8.53 -15.31
N ARG A 16 2.82 9.66 -16.01
CA ARG A 16 2.10 10.83 -15.49
C ARG A 16 0.65 10.52 -15.15
N ILE A 17 -0.02 9.73 -16.00
CA ILE A 17 -1.40 9.30 -15.75
C ILE A 17 -1.46 8.39 -14.51
N ALA A 18 -0.57 7.40 -14.40
CA ALA A 18 -0.52 6.51 -13.24
C ALA A 18 -0.27 7.28 -11.93
N ASP A 19 0.68 8.22 -11.96
CA ASP A 19 0.99 9.09 -10.84
C ASP A 19 -0.22 9.94 -10.42
N ALA A 20 -0.95 10.51 -11.39
CA ALA A 20 -2.14 11.30 -11.13
C ALA A 20 -3.28 10.46 -10.52
N ILE A 21 -3.47 9.23 -10.99
CA ILE A 21 -4.45 8.30 -10.42
C ILE A 21 -4.09 8.02 -8.96
N ILE A 22 -2.85 7.61 -8.69
CA ILE A 22 -2.35 7.29 -7.34
C ILE A 22 -2.53 8.49 -6.38
N ASP A 23 -2.15 9.69 -6.82
CA ASP A 23 -2.24 10.92 -6.01
C ASP A 23 -3.68 11.37 -5.73
N THR A 24 -4.65 10.92 -6.52
CA THR A 24 -6.07 11.30 -6.37
C THR A 24 -6.82 10.37 -5.39
N VAL A 25 -6.30 9.16 -5.15
CA VAL A 25 -6.87 8.21 -4.18
C VAL A 25 -6.83 8.81 -2.76
N ARG A 26 -7.95 8.71 -2.05
CA ARG A 26 -8.10 9.33 -0.71
C ARG A 26 -7.54 8.44 0.38
N GLU A 27 -7.54 7.14 0.17
CA GLU A 27 -6.95 6.14 1.04
C GLU A 27 -5.42 6.23 0.97
N PRO A 28 -4.71 6.13 2.10
CA PRO A 28 -3.27 5.89 2.11
C PRO A 28 -2.87 4.72 1.20
N LEU A 29 -1.95 4.97 0.27
CA LEU A 29 -1.47 3.98 -0.69
C LEU A 29 0.05 4.03 -0.83
N LEU A 30 0.67 2.85 -0.84
CA LEU A 30 2.07 2.62 -1.14
C LEU A 30 2.20 1.71 -2.36
N VAL A 31 3.07 2.10 -3.28
CA VAL A 31 3.61 1.24 -4.34
C VAL A 31 4.94 0.69 -3.85
N LEU A 32 5.09 -0.63 -3.85
CA LEU A 32 6.30 -1.34 -3.45
C LEU A 32 6.87 -2.15 -4.62
N ASP A 33 8.17 -2.38 -4.62
CA ASP A 33 8.84 -3.32 -5.51
C ASP A 33 8.77 -4.76 -4.96
N ARG A 34 9.33 -5.73 -5.70
CA ARG A 34 9.40 -7.14 -5.27
C ARG A 34 10.16 -7.37 -3.96
N ASN A 35 11.02 -6.44 -3.58
CA ASN A 35 11.83 -6.52 -2.37
C ASN A 35 11.17 -5.76 -1.21
N LEU A 36 9.89 -5.37 -1.36
CA LEU A 36 9.12 -4.59 -0.39
C LEU A 36 9.76 -3.23 -0.10
N ARG A 37 10.47 -2.65 -1.07
CA ARG A 37 10.95 -1.27 -1.01
C ARG A 37 9.92 -0.33 -1.58
N VAL A 38 9.76 0.83 -0.97
CA VAL A 38 8.84 1.85 -1.44
C VAL A 38 9.31 2.37 -2.79
N VAL A 39 8.48 2.19 -3.81
CA VAL A 39 8.65 2.84 -5.11
C VAL A 39 8.03 4.22 -5.05
N ARG A 40 6.81 4.32 -4.50
CA ARG A 40 6.08 5.58 -4.42
C ARG A 40 5.02 5.56 -3.32
N PRO A 41 4.92 6.61 -2.49
CA PRO A 41 3.76 6.90 -1.68
C PRO A 41 2.73 7.76 -2.41
N ASN A 42 1.45 7.63 -2.10
CA ASN A 42 0.48 8.65 -2.46
C ASN A 42 0.45 9.78 -1.41
N ARG A 43 -0.19 10.90 -1.78
CA ARG A 43 -0.30 12.06 -0.88
C ARG A 43 -1.03 11.75 0.42
N SER A 44 -2.01 10.85 0.39
CA SER A 44 -2.77 10.49 1.58
C SER A 44 -1.92 9.73 2.59
N PHE A 45 -1.06 8.81 2.13
CA PHE A 45 -0.13 8.08 2.99
C PHE A 45 0.79 9.02 3.77
N CYS A 46 1.44 9.94 3.05
CA CYS A 46 2.34 10.92 3.68
C CYS A 46 1.61 11.79 4.71
N ARG A 47 0.36 12.18 4.43
CA ARG A 47 -0.46 12.99 5.35
C ARG A 47 -0.91 12.20 6.58
N THR A 48 -1.45 11.00 6.40
CA THR A 48 -2.00 10.18 7.49
C THR A 48 -0.91 9.72 8.45
N PHE A 49 0.22 9.27 7.93
CA PHE A 49 1.32 8.75 8.74
C PHE A 49 2.41 9.78 9.04
N GLN A 50 2.18 11.04 8.66
CA GLN A 50 3.08 12.18 8.91
C GLN A 50 4.52 11.94 8.43
N VAL A 51 4.67 11.30 7.27
CA VAL A 51 5.99 10.95 6.69
C VAL A 51 6.34 11.87 5.52
N LEU A 52 7.60 12.29 5.43
CA LEU A 52 8.10 13.12 4.32
C LEU A 52 8.43 12.26 3.08
N PRO A 53 7.88 12.59 1.88
CA PRO A 53 8.08 11.79 0.65
C PRO A 53 9.56 11.57 0.29
N THR A 54 10.40 12.59 0.45
CA THR A 54 11.83 12.57 0.12
C THR A 54 12.64 11.58 0.96
N ASN A 55 12.07 11.10 2.07
CA ASN A 55 12.74 10.20 3.00
C ASN A 55 12.22 8.77 2.92
N ILE A 56 11.34 8.41 1.97
CA ILE A 56 10.73 7.07 1.96
C ILE A 56 10.93 6.29 0.67
N GLU A 57 11.05 6.94 -0.48
CA GLU A 57 11.32 6.23 -1.73
C GLU A 57 12.68 5.48 -1.68
N GLY A 58 12.69 4.25 -2.18
CA GLY A 58 13.82 3.33 -2.14
C GLY A 58 14.06 2.62 -0.80
N GLN A 59 13.41 3.06 0.29
CA GLN A 59 13.57 2.43 1.61
C GLN A 59 12.75 1.14 1.73
N PRO A 60 13.25 0.14 2.48
CA PRO A 60 12.43 -1.01 2.86
C PRO A 60 11.21 -0.55 3.65
N LEU A 61 10.04 -1.12 3.35
CA LEU A 61 8.79 -0.84 4.07
C LEU A 61 8.99 -0.93 5.59
N TYR A 62 9.68 -1.98 6.04
CA TYR A 62 9.88 -2.24 7.47
C TYR A 62 10.85 -1.28 8.17
N GLU A 63 11.57 -0.44 7.44
CA GLU A 63 12.44 0.60 8.01
C GLU A 63 11.76 1.96 8.07
N LEU A 64 10.59 2.12 7.42
CA LEU A 64 9.87 3.38 7.36
C LEU A 64 9.51 3.90 8.75
N GLY A 65 9.73 5.20 8.94
CA GLY A 65 9.41 5.88 10.19
C GLY A 65 10.23 5.38 11.39
N HIS A 66 11.45 4.90 11.20
CA HIS A 66 12.25 4.25 12.25
C HIS A 66 11.69 2.87 12.66
N GLY A 67 11.16 2.13 11.70
CA GLY A 67 10.67 0.76 11.93
C GLY A 67 9.23 0.65 12.40
N GLN A 68 8.44 1.73 12.33
CA GLN A 68 7.01 1.74 12.69
C GLN A 68 6.19 0.76 11.83
N TRP A 69 6.67 0.46 10.63
CA TRP A 69 6.02 -0.45 9.70
C TRP A 69 6.53 -1.89 9.79
N ASN A 70 7.44 -2.19 10.73
CA ASN A 70 7.87 -3.56 11.02
C ASN A 70 6.83 -4.29 11.88
N ILE A 71 5.60 -4.40 11.36
CA ILE A 71 4.48 -5.03 12.05
C ILE A 71 4.49 -6.52 11.70
N PRO A 72 4.57 -7.44 12.68
CA PRO A 72 4.68 -8.88 12.39
C PRO A 72 3.57 -9.40 11.48
N LYS A 73 2.32 -8.95 11.70
CA LYS A 73 1.16 -9.33 10.89
C LYS A 73 1.26 -8.82 9.45
N LEU A 74 1.72 -7.58 9.25
CA LEU A 74 1.96 -7.02 7.91
C LEU A 74 3.07 -7.79 7.18
N LYS A 75 4.12 -8.17 7.90
CA LYS A 75 5.22 -8.96 7.35
C LYS A 75 4.75 -10.33 6.89
N GLU A 76 3.98 -11.03 7.71
CA GLU A 76 3.36 -12.31 7.34
C GLU A 76 2.49 -12.18 6.09
N LEU A 77 1.66 -11.15 5.99
CA LEU A 77 0.84 -10.90 4.81
C LEU A 77 1.65 -10.71 3.53
N LEU A 78 2.68 -9.87 3.58
CA LEU A 78 3.44 -9.51 2.39
C LEU A 78 4.43 -10.61 1.97
N GLU A 79 4.97 -11.37 2.92
CA GLU A 79 6.00 -12.39 2.65
C GLU A 79 5.44 -13.81 2.49
N GLN A 80 4.28 -14.09 3.08
CA GLN A 80 3.65 -15.40 3.01
C GLN A 80 2.42 -15.31 2.13
N VAL A 81 1.37 -14.60 2.56
CA VAL A 81 0.05 -14.67 1.91
C VAL A 81 0.05 -14.12 0.47
N LEU A 82 0.64 -12.94 0.26
CA LEU A 82 0.65 -12.26 -1.04
C LEU A 82 1.49 -12.97 -2.11
N PRO A 83 2.55 -13.73 -1.79
CA PRO A 83 3.18 -14.61 -2.76
C PRO A 83 2.31 -15.77 -3.26
N GLN A 84 1.45 -16.35 -2.41
CA GLN A 84 0.56 -17.45 -2.84
C GLN A 84 -0.72 -16.96 -3.53
N ASN A 85 -1.19 -15.75 -3.21
CA ASN A 85 -2.37 -15.15 -3.79
C ASN A 85 -2.02 -14.01 -4.77
N GLN A 86 -2.96 -13.55 -5.59
CA GLN A 86 -2.72 -12.35 -6.41
C GLN A 86 -3.03 -11.04 -5.65
N ASN A 87 -3.88 -11.14 -4.63
CA ASN A 87 -4.33 -10.06 -3.77
C ASN A 87 -4.79 -10.60 -2.40
N PHE A 88 -4.94 -9.70 -1.44
CA PHE A 88 -5.75 -9.89 -0.24
C PHE A 88 -6.51 -8.59 0.06
N GLU A 89 -7.66 -8.72 0.72
CA GLU A 89 -8.59 -7.63 0.99
C GLU A 89 -9.06 -7.69 2.46
N ASP A 90 -9.40 -6.53 3.01
CA ASP A 90 -9.94 -6.27 4.34
C ASP A 90 -9.19 -6.94 5.50
N PHE A 91 -7.85 -7.02 5.38
CA PHE A 91 -7.07 -7.67 6.41
C PHE A 91 -6.77 -6.72 7.58
N GLU A 92 -7.31 -7.05 8.75
CA GLU A 92 -7.21 -6.21 9.94
C GLU A 92 -5.82 -6.27 10.60
N VAL A 93 -5.23 -5.11 10.86
CA VAL A 93 -3.98 -4.94 11.61
C VAL A 93 -4.16 -3.83 12.63
N GLU A 94 -3.70 -4.07 13.86
CA GLU A 94 -3.63 -3.05 14.90
C GLU A 94 -2.17 -2.72 15.20
N HIS A 95 -1.86 -1.43 15.36
CA HIS A 95 -0.52 -0.99 15.71
C HIS A 95 -0.51 0.35 16.44
N ASP A 96 0.41 0.51 17.39
CA ASP A 96 0.65 1.76 18.09
C ASP A 96 1.76 2.54 17.38
N PHE A 97 1.37 3.62 16.71
CA PHE A 97 2.32 4.52 16.05
C PHE A 97 2.73 5.65 17.02
N PRO A 98 4.03 5.91 17.22
CA PRO A 98 4.52 6.98 18.06
C PRO A 98 3.91 8.38 17.82
N GLN A 99 3.61 8.73 16.57
CA GLN A 99 3.13 10.07 16.20
C GLN A 99 1.61 10.20 16.12
N ILE A 100 0.91 9.10 15.79
CA ILE A 100 -0.54 9.12 15.52
C ILE A 100 -1.35 8.25 16.48
N GLY A 101 -0.70 7.60 17.45
CA GLY A 101 -1.33 6.76 18.46
C GLY A 101 -1.74 5.38 17.97
N HIS A 102 -2.62 4.73 18.72
CA HIS A 102 -3.19 3.44 18.37
C HIS A 102 -4.01 3.54 17.09
N ARG A 103 -3.78 2.61 16.16
CA ARG A 103 -4.51 2.55 14.89
C ARG A 103 -5.00 1.14 14.62
N ARG A 104 -6.28 1.02 14.29
CA ARG A 104 -6.89 -0.19 13.73
C ARG A 104 -7.06 0.04 12.23
N MET A 105 -6.47 -0.83 11.42
CA MET A 105 -6.34 -0.62 9.98
C MET A 105 -6.82 -1.83 9.19
N LEU A 106 -7.49 -1.62 8.06
CA LEU A 106 -7.73 -2.65 7.06
C LEU A 106 -6.72 -2.50 5.93
N LEU A 107 -6.08 -3.61 5.56
CA LEU A 107 -5.05 -3.65 4.54
C LEU A 107 -5.55 -4.40 3.32
N ASN A 108 -5.38 -3.75 2.17
CA ASN A 108 -5.65 -4.30 0.86
C ASN A 108 -4.34 -4.33 0.08
N ALA A 109 -3.95 -5.48 -0.47
CA ALA A 109 -2.78 -5.54 -1.32
C ALA A 109 -3.05 -6.29 -2.62
N ARG A 110 -2.41 -5.84 -3.71
CA ARG A 110 -2.48 -6.48 -5.02
C ARG A 110 -1.11 -6.50 -5.68
N ARG A 111 -0.77 -7.63 -6.28
CA ARG A 111 0.39 -7.74 -7.17
C ARG A 111 0.03 -7.30 -8.57
N VAL A 112 0.84 -6.42 -9.14
CA VAL A 112 0.78 -6.02 -10.55
C VAL A 112 1.89 -6.76 -11.27
N LEU A 113 1.49 -7.73 -12.10
CA LEU A 113 2.39 -8.55 -12.90
C LEU A 113 2.74 -7.82 -14.20
N HIS A 114 3.96 -8.03 -14.70
CA HIS A 114 4.38 -7.53 -16.01
C HIS A 114 4.03 -8.57 -17.09
N ASP A 115 3.44 -8.14 -18.19
CA ASP A 115 3.09 -9.03 -19.33
C ASP A 115 4.31 -9.50 -20.14
N ALA A 116 5.50 -8.95 -19.90
CA ALA A 116 6.72 -9.25 -20.66
C ALA A 116 7.95 -9.55 -19.77
N GLY A 117 7.89 -10.65 -19.01
CA GLY A 117 9.00 -11.58 -18.75
C GLY A 117 10.38 -11.07 -18.30
N GLY A 118 10.51 -10.16 -17.32
CA GLY A 118 11.86 -9.77 -16.87
C GLY A 118 12.05 -9.23 -15.45
N GLU A 119 11.45 -8.09 -15.08
CA GLU A 119 11.83 -7.34 -13.85
C GLU A 119 10.58 -6.78 -13.11
N PRO A 120 10.71 -6.35 -11.83
CA PRO A 120 9.98 -6.89 -10.69
C PRO A 120 8.47 -6.59 -10.66
N ALA A 121 7.71 -7.58 -10.20
CA ALA A 121 6.32 -7.41 -9.80
C ALA A 121 6.18 -6.25 -8.80
N MET A 122 5.25 -5.33 -9.07
CA MET A 122 4.92 -4.26 -8.13
C MET A 122 3.82 -4.74 -7.19
N ILE A 123 3.81 -4.20 -5.99
CA ILE A 123 2.75 -4.42 -5.00
C ILE A 123 2.10 -3.07 -4.73
N LEU A 124 0.77 -3.01 -4.90
CA LEU A 124 -0.03 -1.90 -4.42
C LEU A 124 -0.56 -2.29 -3.05
N LEU A 125 -0.24 -1.49 -2.04
CA LEU A 125 -0.73 -1.65 -0.67
C LEU A 125 -1.58 -0.42 -0.31
N ALA A 126 -2.88 -0.62 -0.15
CA ALA A 126 -3.80 0.38 0.37
C ALA A 126 -4.10 0.10 1.85
N ILE A 127 -4.21 1.17 2.63
CA ILE A 127 -4.49 1.12 4.05
C ILE A 127 -5.72 1.99 4.33
N GLU A 128 -6.71 1.42 5.00
CA GLU A 128 -7.86 2.14 5.52
C GLU A 128 -7.74 2.21 7.04
N ASP A 129 -7.83 3.42 7.61
CA ASP A 129 -7.87 3.61 9.06
C ASP A 129 -9.31 3.47 9.54
N VAL A 130 -9.56 2.42 10.32
CA VAL A 130 -10.87 2.08 10.90
C VAL A 130 -10.88 2.28 12.42
N THR A 131 -9.97 3.07 12.97
CA THR A 131 -9.85 3.33 14.42
C THR A 131 -11.12 3.93 14.99
N ASP A 132 -11.75 4.87 14.28
CA ASP A 132 -12.99 5.53 14.70
C ASP A 132 -14.25 4.73 14.35
N HIS A 133 -14.11 3.62 13.60
CA HIS A 133 -15.22 2.75 13.30
C HIS A 133 -15.40 1.75 14.44
N PRO A 134 -16.62 1.59 14.99
CA PRO A 134 -16.88 0.53 15.95
C PRO A 134 -16.54 -0.80 15.28
N SER A 135 -15.68 -1.60 15.92
CA SER A 135 -15.43 -2.98 15.50
C SER A 135 -16.77 -3.66 15.26
N PRO A 136 -16.96 -4.41 14.16
CA PRO A 136 -18.20 -5.14 13.94
C PRO A 136 -18.43 -6.01 15.16
N SER A 137 -19.37 -5.57 16.01
CA SER A 137 -19.79 -6.32 17.16
C SER A 137 -20.37 -7.61 16.59
N GLY A 138 -19.93 -8.76 17.13
CA GLY A 138 -20.56 -10.04 16.84
C GLY A 138 -22.08 -9.97 16.96
N PRO A 139 -22.79 -10.93 16.33
CA PRO A 139 -24.04 -10.69 15.62
C PRO A 139 -25.13 -10.07 16.49
N ALA A 140 -25.72 -8.99 15.96
CA ALA A 140 -27.07 -8.59 16.33
C ALA A 140 -28.07 -9.66 15.87
N GLY A 141 -28.76 -10.27 16.82
CA GLY A 141 -30.04 -10.95 16.58
C GLY A 141 -29.95 -12.45 16.26
N SER A 142 -29.92 -13.27 17.31
CA SER A 142 -30.83 -14.43 17.34
C SER A 142 -31.89 -14.15 18.40
N GLY A 143 -32.88 -13.37 17.99
CA GLY A 143 -34.20 -13.38 18.58
C GLY A 143 -35.16 -13.83 17.49
N ALA A 144 -35.45 -15.12 17.43
CA ALA A 144 -36.64 -15.66 16.79
C ALA A 144 -36.90 -17.10 17.27
N ALA A 145 -38.02 -17.22 18.01
CA ALA A 145 -38.89 -18.37 18.22
C ALA A 145 -38.33 -19.64 18.90
#